data_AF-A0A946XJ13-F1
#
_entry.id   AF-A0A946XJ13-F1
#
_cell.length_a   1.000
_cell.length_b   1.000
_cell.length_c   1.000
_cell.angle_alpha   90.00
_cell.angle_beta   90.00
_cell.angle_gamma   90.00
#
_symmetry.space_group_name_H-M   'P 1'
#
loop_
_entity.id
_entity.type
_entity.pdbx_description
1 polymer ?
#
loop_
_entity_poly.entity_id
_entity_poly.type
_entity_poly.pdbx_seq_one_letter_code
_entity_poly.pdbx_strand_id
1 'polypeptide(L)'
;MKRFILVVVMALIMVSTVYSANLDHVGEIDEQIVIKEKAINESEKDYSEAVLAYELAKDKNDWMDEQEREDEVDYQEDILDVLNDQVTLLNDAKETLALIYVKEDELRDARLHLPSTSQRKIEQDLDQLIDTFNEIENDYNAAEKELKDLEERERDYSAEEYYKDQIYDTEAEIEELEDEYKEYESELSKLEVELDDAERAEDWDLRREIKDRMNEIEDEMDDIMEDLDDRRQELLADRNKLDEVRIQASKTPAQLAAEAQKISEANQEKYDAHKNKATVKITKEEEIVKRLTYSDLRSNYLKQKGGISLLKYRMYDCEDEPLDDCVDVAEDFVTKGNVFVKNGAEMIIAHLFELRDELESEDISGKDEILMKINEKITKMQVARESINSLNSDSTPEETSLAARSVRTVWRNSKLEIQEVTLRNSMNKAEKVLA
;
A
#
# COMPACT_ATOMS: atom_id res chain seq x y z
N MET A 1 -18.27 -27.03 -51.56
CA MET A 1 -18.93 -26.02 -50.71
C MET A 1 -19.36 -26.57 -49.35
N LYS A 2 -20.28 -27.54 -49.25
CA LYS A 2 -20.74 -28.07 -47.94
C LYS A 2 -19.63 -28.65 -47.02
N ARG A 3 -18.62 -29.31 -47.59
CA ARG A 3 -17.45 -29.81 -46.82
C ARG A 3 -16.49 -28.72 -46.36
N PHE A 4 -16.45 -27.57 -47.05
CA PHE A 4 -15.59 -26.45 -46.69
C PHE A 4 -16.19 -25.64 -45.54
N ILE A 5 -17.51 -25.47 -45.55
CA ILE A 5 -18.27 -24.83 -44.46
C ILE A 5 -18.15 -25.65 -43.17
N LEU A 6 -18.20 -26.98 -43.26
CA LEU A 6 -18.07 -27.86 -42.09
C LEU A 6 -16.69 -27.75 -41.41
N VAL A 7 -15.62 -27.63 -42.20
CA VAL A 7 -14.24 -27.49 -41.68
C VAL A 7 -14.03 -26.11 -41.03
N VAL A 8 -14.60 -25.05 -41.60
CA VAL A 8 -14.53 -23.69 -41.02
C VAL A 8 -15.33 -23.60 -39.72
N VAL A 9 -16.50 -24.24 -39.64
CA VAL A 9 -17.31 -24.27 -38.42
C VAL A 9 -16.63 -25.10 -37.33
N MET A 10 -16.01 -26.24 -37.65
CA MET A 10 -15.25 -27.01 -36.65
C MET A 10 -13.98 -26.27 -36.18
N ALA A 11 -13.29 -25.55 -37.07
CA ALA A 11 -12.16 -24.72 -36.68
C ALA A 11 -12.58 -23.57 -35.76
N LEU A 12 -13.71 -22.91 -36.04
CA LEU A 12 -14.25 -21.85 -35.17
C LEU A 12 -14.73 -22.38 -33.81
N ILE A 13 -15.30 -23.59 -33.76
CA ILE A 13 -15.67 -24.24 -32.51
C ILE A 13 -14.42 -24.62 -31.71
N MET A 14 -13.39 -25.18 -32.33
CA MET A 14 -12.13 -25.52 -31.65
C MET A 14 -11.40 -24.27 -31.12
N VAL A 15 -11.34 -23.19 -31.92
CA VAL A 15 -10.78 -21.91 -31.48
C VAL A 15 -11.61 -21.33 -30.35
N SER A 16 -12.95 -21.40 -30.41
CA SER A 16 -13.83 -20.93 -29.32
C SER A 16 -13.64 -21.74 -28.04
N THR A 17 -13.46 -23.06 -28.11
CA THR A 17 -13.23 -23.92 -26.93
C THR A 17 -11.84 -23.73 -26.30
N VAL A 18 -10.81 -23.47 -27.11
CA VAL A 18 -9.47 -23.15 -26.60
C VAL A 18 -9.45 -21.74 -25.98
N TYR A 19 -10.18 -20.79 -26.58
CA TYR A 19 -10.31 -19.43 -26.04
C TYR A 19 -11.09 -19.39 -24.73
N SER A 20 -12.10 -20.26 -24.55
CA SER A 20 -12.84 -20.37 -23.29
C SER A 20 -12.06 -21.13 -22.20
N ALA A 21 -11.32 -22.18 -22.56
CA ALA A 21 -10.46 -22.90 -21.59
C ALA A 21 -9.28 -22.05 -21.07
N ASN A 22 -8.74 -21.14 -21.88
CA ASN A 22 -7.71 -20.19 -21.43
C ASN A 22 -8.28 -19.02 -20.59
N LEU A 23 -9.55 -18.64 -20.79
CA LEU A 23 -10.20 -17.62 -19.96
C LEU A 23 -10.47 -18.12 -18.53
N ASP A 24 -10.81 -19.40 -18.36
CA ASP A 24 -11.01 -19.99 -17.04
C ASP A 24 -9.69 -20.03 -16.23
N HIS A 25 -8.56 -20.32 -16.87
CA HIS A 25 -7.24 -20.25 -16.21
C HIS A 25 -6.75 -18.82 -15.95
N VAL A 26 -7.15 -17.84 -16.77
CA VAL A 26 -6.85 -16.42 -16.48
C VAL A 26 -7.64 -15.95 -15.25
N GLY A 27 -8.89 -16.38 -15.10
CA GLY A 27 -9.67 -16.10 -13.88
C GLY A 27 -9.09 -16.72 -12.62
N GLU A 28 -8.56 -17.94 -12.72
CA GLU A 28 -7.88 -18.63 -11.60
C GLU A 28 -6.54 -17.94 -11.22
N ILE A 29 -5.83 -17.38 -12.21
CA ILE A 29 -4.62 -16.57 -11.97
C ILE A 29 -4.98 -15.22 -11.32
N ASP A 30 -6.00 -14.52 -11.82
CA ASP A 30 -6.47 -13.26 -11.23
C ASP A 30 -6.93 -13.45 -9.78
N GLU A 31 -7.64 -14.54 -9.47
CA GLU A 31 -8.09 -14.86 -8.12
C GLU A 31 -6.91 -15.18 -7.19
N GLN A 32 -5.88 -15.90 -7.67
CA GLN A 32 -4.65 -16.12 -6.91
C GLN A 32 -3.85 -14.85 -6.69
N ILE A 33 -3.80 -13.93 -7.67
CA ILE A 33 -3.14 -12.62 -7.52
C ILE A 33 -3.83 -11.81 -6.43
N VAL A 34 -5.17 -11.73 -6.43
CA VAL A 34 -5.94 -10.99 -5.41
C VAL A 34 -5.76 -11.59 -4.02
N ILE A 35 -5.74 -12.93 -3.89
CA ILE A 35 -5.49 -13.60 -2.62
C ILE A 35 -4.08 -13.29 -2.10
N LYS A 36 -3.06 -13.32 -2.97
CA LYS A 36 -1.68 -13.01 -2.61
C LYS A 36 -1.46 -11.52 -2.30
N GLU A 37 -2.06 -10.59 -3.05
CA GLU A 37 -2.04 -9.15 -2.73
C GLU A 37 -2.66 -8.88 -1.36
N LYS A 38 -3.77 -9.55 -1.03
CA LYS A 38 -4.40 -9.41 0.28
C LYS A 38 -3.48 -9.90 1.41
N ALA A 39 -2.82 -11.04 1.21
CA ALA A 39 -1.85 -11.58 2.17
C ALA A 39 -0.62 -10.66 2.36
N ILE A 40 -0.11 -10.06 1.27
CA ILE A 40 0.99 -9.08 1.33
C ILE A 40 0.56 -7.82 2.11
N ASN A 41 -0.63 -7.27 1.83
CA ASN A 41 -1.13 -6.09 2.55
C ASN A 41 -1.39 -6.36 4.05
N GLU A 42 -1.87 -7.56 4.41
CA GLU A 42 -2.04 -7.95 5.81
C GLU A 42 -0.67 -8.11 6.50
N SER A 43 0.32 -8.69 5.81
CA SER A 43 1.70 -8.79 6.28
C SER A 43 2.38 -7.42 6.48
N GLU A 44 2.23 -6.47 5.55
CA GLU A 44 2.78 -5.12 5.67
C GLU A 44 2.21 -4.37 6.89
N LYS A 45 0.92 -4.57 7.19
CA LYS A 45 0.25 -3.99 8.36
C LYS A 45 0.81 -4.57 9.66
N ASP A 46 0.98 -5.88 9.73
CA ASP A 46 1.53 -6.54 10.92
C ASP A 46 2.99 -6.13 11.16
N TYR A 47 3.77 -5.95 10.09
CA TYR A 47 5.14 -5.42 10.16
C TYR A 47 5.21 -3.98 10.66
N SER A 48 4.37 -3.09 10.12
CA SER A 48 4.34 -1.70 10.55
C SER A 48 3.89 -1.55 12.00
N GLU A 49 3.03 -2.43 12.51
CA GLU A 49 2.69 -2.51 13.94
C GLU A 49 3.86 -3.05 14.80
N ALA A 50 4.59 -4.07 14.33
CA ALA A 50 5.76 -4.62 15.02
C ALA A 50 6.91 -3.61 15.13
N VAL A 51 7.20 -2.88 14.05
CA VAL A 51 8.22 -1.81 14.02
C VAL A 51 7.86 -0.67 14.98
N LEU A 52 6.60 -0.22 14.99
CA LEU A 52 6.13 0.81 15.92
C LEU A 52 6.25 0.38 17.39
N ALA A 53 5.93 -0.87 17.67
CA ALA A 53 6.05 -1.42 19.02
C ALA A 53 7.52 -1.61 19.44
N TYR A 54 8.42 -1.95 18.50
CA TYR A 54 9.88 -1.92 18.71
C TYR A 54 10.42 -0.53 19.05
N GLU A 55 10.00 0.50 18.32
CA GLU A 55 10.39 1.88 18.60
C GLU A 55 9.91 2.36 19.99
N LEU A 56 8.70 1.94 20.40
CA LEU A 56 8.15 2.22 21.73
C LEU A 56 8.88 1.50 22.87
N ALA A 57 9.34 0.26 22.65
CA ALA A 57 10.13 -0.49 23.62
C ALA A 57 11.54 0.14 23.81
N LYS A 58 12.14 0.57 22.71
CA LYS A 58 13.49 1.14 22.64
C LYS A 58 13.65 2.45 23.42
N ASP A 59 12.66 3.34 23.44
CA ASP A 59 12.69 4.59 24.23
C ASP A 59 12.68 4.35 25.76
N LYS A 60 12.40 3.12 26.19
CA LYS A 60 12.28 2.73 27.60
C LYS A 60 13.59 2.19 28.19
N ASN A 61 14.56 1.83 27.35
CA ASN A 61 15.71 0.98 27.67
C ASN A 61 16.77 1.65 28.60
N ASP A 62 16.72 2.97 28.82
CA ASP A 62 17.62 3.67 29.76
C ASP A 62 17.25 3.49 31.26
N TRP A 63 16.12 2.83 31.58
CA TRP A 63 15.59 2.72 32.96
C TRP A 63 15.17 1.31 33.39
N MET A 64 15.46 0.28 32.60
CA MET A 64 14.88 -1.05 32.80
C MET A 64 15.78 -1.97 33.65
N ASP A 65 15.20 -2.57 34.68
CA ASP A 65 15.87 -3.56 35.55
C ASP A 65 16.07 -4.90 34.80
N GLU A 66 16.95 -5.79 35.30
CA GLU A 66 17.35 -7.07 34.66
C GLU A 66 16.17 -7.90 34.09
N GLN A 67 15.03 -7.89 34.77
CA GLN A 67 13.83 -8.64 34.37
C GLN A 67 13.13 -8.04 33.13
N GLU A 68 13.16 -6.72 32.96
CA GLU A 68 12.64 -6.05 31.76
C GLU A 68 13.60 -6.23 30.56
N ARG A 69 14.88 -6.58 30.79
CA ARG A 69 15.83 -6.96 29.72
C ARG A 69 15.56 -8.35 29.16
N GLU A 70 15.23 -9.34 30.00
CA GLU A 70 14.76 -10.66 29.54
C GLU A 70 13.48 -10.53 28.69
N ASP A 71 12.51 -9.73 29.16
CA ASP A 71 11.28 -9.48 28.40
C ASP A 71 11.54 -8.76 27.04
N GLU A 72 12.61 -7.98 26.92
CA GLU A 72 13.00 -7.33 25.66
C GLU A 72 13.76 -8.27 24.71
N VAL A 73 14.47 -9.27 25.22
CA VAL A 73 15.07 -10.34 24.39
C VAL A 73 13.98 -11.22 23.78
N ASP A 74 12.99 -11.66 24.57
CA ASP A 74 11.83 -12.41 24.06
C ASP A 74 11.08 -11.61 22.99
N TYR A 75 10.95 -10.29 23.21
CA TYR A 75 10.30 -9.39 22.24
C TYR A 75 11.14 -9.20 20.95
N GLN A 76 12.47 -9.23 21.04
CA GLN A 76 13.35 -9.19 19.87
C GLN A 76 13.31 -10.51 19.08
N GLU A 77 13.20 -11.67 19.75
CA GLU A 77 12.94 -12.96 19.10
C GLU A 77 11.61 -12.94 18.32
N ASP A 78 10.53 -12.43 18.93
CA ASP A 78 9.22 -12.30 18.26
C ASP A 78 9.31 -11.43 16.98
N ILE A 79 10.10 -10.36 17.00
CA ILE A 79 10.31 -9.51 15.81
C ILE A 79 11.12 -10.23 14.74
N LEU A 80 12.16 -10.97 15.13
CA LEU A 80 12.97 -11.76 14.21
C LEU A 80 12.12 -12.84 13.53
N ASP A 81 11.22 -13.49 14.25
CA ASP A 81 10.30 -14.48 13.69
C ASP A 81 9.35 -13.83 12.66
N VAL A 82 8.77 -12.67 12.96
CA VAL A 82 7.93 -11.91 12.01
C VAL A 82 8.71 -11.53 10.75
N LEU A 83 9.94 -11.03 10.90
CA LEU A 83 10.82 -10.69 9.79
C LEU A 83 11.16 -11.92 8.93
N ASN A 84 11.42 -13.06 9.55
CA ASN A 84 11.77 -14.29 8.86
C ASN A 84 10.57 -14.87 8.07
N ASP A 85 9.37 -14.77 8.64
CA ASP A 85 8.12 -15.10 7.94
C ASP A 85 7.89 -14.20 6.72
N GLN A 86 8.22 -12.91 6.80
CA GLN A 86 8.14 -12.00 5.66
C GLN A 86 9.16 -12.32 4.57
N VAL A 87 10.41 -12.62 4.93
CA VAL A 87 11.44 -13.07 3.98
C VAL A 87 10.98 -14.34 3.25
N THR A 88 10.35 -15.26 3.99
CA THR A 88 9.77 -16.48 3.41
C THR A 88 8.65 -16.16 2.41
N LEU A 89 7.71 -15.29 2.77
CA LEU A 89 6.64 -14.82 1.88
C LEU A 89 7.20 -14.14 0.62
N LEU A 90 8.23 -13.32 0.74
CA LEU A 90 8.88 -12.65 -0.39
C LEU A 90 9.61 -13.65 -1.30
N ASN A 91 10.27 -14.66 -0.74
CA ASN A 91 10.88 -15.74 -1.51
C ASN A 91 9.83 -16.56 -2.29
N ASP A 92 8.71 -16.88 -1.66
CA ASP A 92 7.58 -17.56 -2.33
C ASP A 92 6.98 -16.69 -3.45
N ALA A 93 6.89 -15.38 -3.24
CA ALA A 93 6.49 -14.43 -4.29
C ALA A 93 7.49 -14.43 -5.45
N LYS A 94 8.79 -14.44 -5.16
CA LYS A 94 9.87 -14.51 -6.16
C LYS A 94 9.84 -15.80 -6.99
N GLU A 95 9.60 -16.96 -6.37
CA GLU A 95 9.39 -18.22 -7.09
C GLU A 95 8.13 -18.17 -7.98
N THR A 96 7.04 -17.62 -7.46
CA THR A 96 5.79 -17.44 -8.23
C THR A 96 6.05 -16.56 -9.46
N LEU A 97 6.87 -15.52 -9.31
CA LEU A 97 7.24 -14.60 -10.38
C LEU A 97 8.16 -15.25 -11.43
N ALA A 98 9.10 -16.10 -11.00
CA ALA A 98 9.90 -16.90 -11.93
C ALA A 98 9.00 -17.79 -12.81
N LEU A 99 7.93 -18.36 -12.26
CA LEU A 99 6.93 -19.12 -13.02
C LEU A 99 6.13 -18.26 -14.01
N ILE A 100 5.82 -17.00 -13.64
CA ILE A 100 5.15 -16.04 -14.54
C ILE A 100 6.06 -15.68 -15.72
N TYR A 101 7.35 -15.42 -15.48
CA TYR A 101 8.32 -15.14 -16.55
C TYR A 101 8.47 -16.32 -17.52
N VAL A 102 8.46 -17.56 -17.02
CA VAL A 102 8.45 -18.76 -17.88
C VAL A 102 7.17 -18.82 -18.74
N LYS A 103 6.02 -18.43 -18.19
CA LYS A 103 4.77 -18.33 -18.94
C LYS A 103 4.71 -17.15 -19.90
N GLU A 104 5.50 -16.09 -19.70
CA GLU A 104 5.58 -14.96 -20.61
C GLU A 104 6.08 -15.40 -22.00
N ASP A 105 7.04 -16.31 -22.05
CA ASP A 105 7.54 -16.89 -23.31
C ASP A 105 6.45 -17.71 -24.02
N GLU A 106 5.64 -18.48 -23.27
CA GLU A 106 4.49 -19.21 -23.82
C GLU A 106 3.41 -18.25 -24.34
N LEU A 107 3.17 -17.14 -23.63
CA LEU A 107 2.23 -16.10 -24.03
C LEU A 107 2.74 -15.30 -25.24
N ARG A 108 4.05 -15.08 -25.38
CA ARG A 108 4.67 -14.44 -26.55
C ARG A 108 4.40 -15.22 -27.83
N ASP A 109 4.44 -16.55 -27.79
CA ASP A 109 4.12 -17.39 -28.94
C ASP A 109 2.63 -17.33 -29.29
N ALA A 110 1.73 -17.33 -28.29
CA ALA A 110 0.29 -17.16 -28.50
C ALA A 110 -0.09 -15.76 -29.06
N ARG A 111 0.73 -14.76 -28.74
CA ARG A 111 0.52 -13.34 -29.08
C ARG A 111 0.54 -13.07 -30.59
N LEU A 112 1.20 -13.89 -31.40
CA LEU A 112 1.23 -13.76 -32.86
C LEU A 112 -0.16 -13.84 -33.52
N HIS A 113 -1.20 -14.26 -32.79
CA HIS A 113 -2.54 -14.50 -33.34
C HIS A 113 -3.62 -13.57 -32.79
N LEU A 114 -3.26 -12.61 -31.92
CA LEU A 114 -4.21 -11.66 -31.32
C LEU A 114 -4.39 -10.37 -32.16
N PRO A 115 -5.58 -9.74 -32.15
CA PRO A 115 -5.80 -8.42 -32.74
C PRO A 115 -4.89 -7.36 -32.10
N SER A 116 -4.40 -6.41 -32.90
CA SER A 116 -3.42 -5.40 -32.48
C SER A 116 -3.86 -4.53 -31.29
N THR A 117 -5.16 -4.31 -31.11
CA THR A 117 -5.71 -3.59 -29.95
C THR A 117 -5.59 -4.37 -28.66
N SER A 118 -5.78 -5.70 -28.71
CA SER A 118 -5.61 -6.58 -27.56
C SER A 118 -4.13 -6.73 -27.22
N GLN A 119 -3.26 -6.82 -28.22
CA GLN A 119 -1.81 -6.85 -28.02
C GLN A 119 -1.31 -5.60 -27.28
N ARG A 120 -1.78 -4.40 -27.67
CA ARG A 120 -1.35 -3.15 -27.03
C ARG A 120 -1.79 -3.04 -25.57
N LYS A 121 -2.99 -3.55 -25.24
CA LYS A 121 -3.46 -3.57 -23.85
C LYS A 121 -2.63 -4.53 -23.00
N ILE A 122 -2.36 -5.73 -23.52
CA ILE A 122 -1.49 -6.72 -22.88
C ILE A 122 -0.07 -6.15 -22.68
N GLU A 123 0.48 -5.40 -23.65
CA GLU A 123 1.77 -4.71 -23.46
C GLU A 123 1.73 -3.73 -22.30
N GLN A 124 0.70 -2.88 -22.21
CA GLN A 124 0.60 -1.91 -21.11
C GLN A 124 0.43 -2.58 -19.75
N ASP A 125 -0.33 -3.68 -19.69
CA ASP A 125 -0.53 -4.43 -18.44
C ASP A 125 0.77 -5.16 -18.04
N LEU A 126 1.53 -5.69 -19.01
CA LEU A 126 2.83 -6.32 -18.78
C LEU A 126 3.88 -5.29 -18.32
N ASP A 127 3.96 -4.12 -18.96
CA ASP A 127 4.87 -3.04 -18.56
C ASP A 127 4.57 -2.58 -17.12
N GLN A 128 3.28 -2.46 -16.75
CA GLN A 128 2.89 -2.14 -15.37
C GLN A 128 3.31 -3.25 -14.39
N LEU A 129 3.15 -4.52 -14.77
CA LEU A 129 3.55 -5.64 -13.92
C LEU A 129 5.07 -5.66 -13.71
N ILE A 130 5.85 -5.39 -14.75
CA ILE A 130 7.32 -5.29 -14.67
C ILE A 130 7.73 -4.12 -13.77
N ASP A 131 7.07 -2.97 -13.88
CA ASP A 131 7.34 -1.82 -13.01
C ASP A 131 7.07 -2.17 -11.53
N THR A 132 5.93 -2.81 -11.23
CA THR A 132 5.62 -3.26 -9.86
C THR A 132 6.60 -4.32 -9.36
N PHE A 133 7.09 -5.19 -10.24
CA PHE A 133 8.08 -6.20 -9.88
C PHE A 133 9.42 -5.58 -9.49
N ASN A 134 9.91 -4.63 -10.29
CA ASN A 134 11.17 -3.94 -10.00
C ASN A 134 11.07 -3.17 -8.67
N GLU A 135 9.89 -2.64 -8.34
CA GLU A 135 9.66 -2.00 -7.05
C GLU A 135 9.74 -3.00 -5.89
N ILE A 136 9.05 -4.14 -5.97
CA ILE A 136 9.11 -5.21 -4.96
C ILE A 136 10.54 -5.75 -4.81
N GLU A 137 11.28 -5.92 -5.90
CA GLU A 137 12.68 -6.40 -5.85
C GLU A 137 13.59 -5.40 -5.13
N ASN A 138 13.38 -4.10 -5.35
CA ASN A 138 14.13 -3.07 -4.62
C ASN A 138 13.78 -3.07 -3.13
N ASP A 139 12.50 -3.19 -2.77
CA ASP A 139 12.04 -3.22 -1.38
C ASP A 139 12.58 -4.50 -0.67
N TYR A 140 12.60 -5.65 -1.34
CA TYR A 140 13.24 -6.88 -0.84
C TYR A 140 14.73 -6.71 -0.58
N ASN A 141 15.47 -6.14 -1.53
CA ASN A 141 16.91 -5.94 -1.37
C ASN A 141 17.23 -4.96 -0.23
N ALA A 142 16.34 -4.00 0.04
CA ALA A 142 16.45 -3.10 1.19
C ALA A 142 16.22 -3.86 2.51
N ALA A 143 15.17 -4.68 2.59
CA ALA A 143 14.89 -5.51 3.77
C ALA A 143 16.02 -6.53 4.05
N GLU A 144 16.57 -7.18 3.02
CA GLU A 144 17.69 -8.12 3.17
C GLU A 144 18.93 -7.42 3.75
N LYS A 145 19.17 -6.17 3.36
CA LYS A 145 20.27 -5.36 3.91
C LYS A 145 20.03 -5.03 5.38
N GLU A 146 18.82 -4.61 5.74
CA GLU A 146 18.44 -4.32 7.13
C GLU A 146 18.59 -5.54 8.04
N LEU A 147 18.18 -6.72 7.56
CA LEU A 147 18.32 -7.97 8.30
C LEU A 147 19.80 -8.33 8.57
N LYS A 148 20.70 -8.14 7.58
CA LYS A 148 22.14 -8.34 7.79
C LYS A 148 22.73 -7.35 8.80
N ASP A 149 22.30 -6.09 8.76
CA ASP A 149 22.74 -5.06 9.69
C ASP A 149 22.27 -5.40 11.14
N LEU A 150 21.07 -6.01 11.30
CA LEU A 150 20.57 -6.52 12.58
C LEU A 150 21.34 -7.75 13.09
N GLU A 151 21.62 -8.74 12.22
CA GLU A 151 22.41 -9.93 12.57
C GLU A 151 23.84 -9.56 13.03
N GLU A 152 24.45 -8.52 12.43
CA GLU A 152 25.76 -8.02 12.87
C GLU A 152 25.69 -7.42 14.27
N ARG A 153 24.60 -6.73 14.59
CA ARG A 153 24.36 -6.10 15.89
C ARG A 153 24.03 -7.10 16.99
N GLU A 154 23.29 -8.17 16.70
CA GLU A 154 23.11 -9.29 17.64
C GLU A 154 24.46 -9.90 18.03
N ARG A 155 25.37 -10.02 17.05
CA ARG A 155 26.76 -10.45 17.28
C ARG A 155 27.51 -9.50 18.21
N ASP A 156 27.31 -8.18 18.09
CA ASP A 156 27.90 -7.18 18.99
C ASP A 156 27.33 -7.28 20.42
N TYR A 157 26.04 -7.58 20.59
CA TYR A 157 25.43 -7.79 21.91
C TYR A 157 26.00 -9.03 22.62
N SER A 158 26.21 -10.12 21.88
CA SER A 158 26.90 -11.31 22.42
C SER A 158 28.33 -11.00 22.85
N ALA A 159 29.01 -10.06 22.19
CA ALA A 159 30.32 -9.59 22.62
C ALA A 159 30.27 -8.75 23.90
N GLU A 160 29.20 -7.98 24.16
CA GLU A 160 29.03 -7.24 25.42
C GLU A 160 28.93 -8.20 26.61
N GLU A 161 28.13 -9.26 26.49
CA GLU A 161 27.97 -10.28 27.55
C GLU A 161 29.30 -10.99 27.83
N TYR A 162 30.03 -11.37 26.77
CA TYR A 162 31.36 -11.97 26.88
C TYR A 162 32.35 -11.10 27.69
N TYR A 163 32.40 -9.79 27.44
CA TYR A 163 33.31 -8.90 28.18
C TYR A 163 32.85 -8.64 29.62
N LYS A 164 31.54 -8.69 29.90
CA LYS A 164 31.04 -8.60 31.29
C LYS A 164 31.48 -9.80 32.11
N ASP A 165 31.35 -11.00 31.56
CA ASP A 165 31.78 -12.23 32.22
C ASP A 165 33.29 -12.21 32.51
N GLN A 166 34.11 -11.79 31.54
CA GLN A 166 35.56 -11.64 31.77
C GLN A 166 35.89 -10.64 32.88
N ILE A 167 35.17 -9.52 32.93
CA ILE A 167 35.34 -8.52 33.99
C ILE A 167 35.00 -9.13 35.36
N TYR A 168 33.91 -9.87 35.48
CA TYR A 168 33.52 -10.53 36.73
C TYR A 168 34.54 -11.56 37.21
N ASP A 169 35.03 -12.41 36.29
CA ASP A 169 36.07 -13.40 36.61
C ASP A 169 37.37 -12.72 37.08
N THR A 170 37.77 -11.64 36.39
CA THR A 170 38.96 -10.85 36.73
C THR A 170 38.83 -10.13 38.07
N GLU A 171 37.66 -9.56 38.37
CA GLU A 171 37.37 -8.92 39.66
C GLU A 171 37.43 -9.93 40.82
N ALA A 172 36.92 -11.15 40.61
CA ALA A 172 36.98 -12.22 41.61
C ALA A 172 38.42 -12.67 41.90
N GLU A 173 39.25 -12.83 40.87
CA GLU A 173 40.67 -13.17 41.05
C GLU A 173 41.45 -12.07 41.79
N ILE A 174 41.15 -10.80 41.52
CA ILE A 174 41.74 -9.67 42.27
C ILE A 174 41.33 -9.74 43.75
N GLU A 175 40.07 -10.04 44.06
CA GLU A 175 39.60 -10.18 45.45
C GLU A 175 40.32 -11.33 46.19
N GLU A 176 40.51 -12.47 45.53
CA GLU A 176 41.26 -13.61 46.09
C GLU A 176 42.72 -13.24 46.41
N LEU A 177 43.41 -12.58 45.46
CA LEU A 177 44.80 -12.11 45.65
C LEU A 177 44.92 -11.05 46.76
N GLU A 178 43.96 -10.12 46.84
CA GLU A 178 43.93 -9.10 47.91
C GLU A 178 43.73 -9.71 49.30
N ASP A 179 42.99 -10.82 49.41
CA ASP A 179 42.81 -11.54 50.66
C ASP A 179 44.04 -12.38 51.03
N GLU A 180 44.71 -13.03 50.06
CA GLU A 180 45.98 -13.72 50.28
C GLU A 180 47.07 -12.75 50.77
N TYR A 181 47.19 -11.57 50.15
CA TYR A 181 48.10 -10.52 50.59
C TYR A 181 47.86 -10.10 52.05
N LYS A 182 46.60 -9.93 52.47
CA LYS A 182 46.25 -9.58 53.87
C LYS A 182 46.60 -10.71 54.85
N GLU A 183 46.50 -11.97 54.43
CA GLU A 183 46.90 -13.11 55.25
C GLU A 183 48.41 -13.06 55.50
N TYR A 184 49.22 -12.89 54.45
CA TYR A 184 50.68 -12.74 54.58
C TYR A 184 51.10 -11.52 55.41
N GLU A 185 50.43 -10.37 55.25
CA GLU A 185 50.68 -9.18 56.09
C GLU A 185 50.45 -9.48 57.60
N SER A 186 49.40 -10.25 57.91
CA SER A 186 49.10 -10.71 59.26
C SER A 186 50.13 -11.71 59.79
N GLU A 187 50.65 -12.60 58.94
CA GLU A 187 51.73 -13.52 59.30
C GLU A 187 53.05 -12.80 59.58
N LEU A 188 53.45 -11.84 58.73
CA LEU A 188 54.62 -10.99 58.97
C LEU A 188 54.50 -10.27 60.31
N SER A 189 53.35 -9.67 60.61
CA SER A 189 53.15 -8.97 61.88
C SER A 189 53.31 -9.90 63.11
N LYS A 190 52.90 -11.17 63.01
CA LYS A 190 53.15 -12.16 64.08
C LYS A 190 54.63 -12.51 64.19
N LEU A 191 55.32 -12.73 63.05
CA LEU A 191 56.74 -13.03 63.03
C LEU A 191 57.61 -11.89 63.56
N GLU A 192 57.24 -10.64 63.28
CA GLU A 192 57.91 -9.46 63.86
C GLU A 192 57.86 -9.47 65.39
N VAL A 193 56.71 -9.83 65.98
CA VAL A 193 56.58 -9.96 67.44
C VAL A 193 57.42 -11.12 67.98
N GLU A 194 57.40 -12.28 67.30
CA GLU A 194 58.22 -13.43 67.67
C GLU A 194 59.73 -13.12 67.58
N LEU A 195 60.15 -12.36 66.57
CA LEU A 195 61.53 -11.89 66.40
C LEU A 195 61.96 -11.02 67.58
N ASP A 196 61.11 -10.08 67.96
CA ASP A 196 61.29 -9.18 69.10
C ASP A 196 61.49 -9.96 70.41
N ASP A 197 60.71 -11.03 70.62
CA ASP A 197 60.83 -11.92 71.77
C ASP A 197 62.09 -12.79 71.73
N ALA A 198 62.46 -13.33 70.57
CA ALA A 198 63.70 -14.08 70.38
C ALA A 198 64.93 -13.19 70.62
N GLU A 199 64.90 -11.93 70.18
CA GLU A 199 65.95 -10.94 70.43
C GLU A 199 66.11 -10.65 71.93
N ARG A 200 65.01 -10.53 72.69
CA ARG A 200 65.05 -10.38 74.15
C ARG A 200 65.60 -11.61 74.87
N ALA A 201 65.40 -12.80 74.31
CA ALA A 201 65.89 -14.06 74.84
C ALA A 201 67.36 -14.36 74.48
N GLU A 202 67.98 -13.56 73.61
CA GLU A 202 69.33 -13.78 73.05
C GLU A 202 69.47 -15.11 72.26
N ASP A 203 68.38 -15.60 71.65
CA ASP A 203 68.37 -16.83 70.84
C ASP A 203 68.69 -16.53 69.36
N TRP A 204 69.95 -16.67 69.00
CA TRP A 204 70.46 -16.30 67.68
C TRP A 204 70.02 -17.24 66.54
N ASP A 205 69.77 -18.51 66.84
CA ASP A 205 69.37 -19.48 65.81
C ASP A 205 67.90 -19.24 65.45
N LEU A 206 67.02 -19.07 66.45
CA LEU A 206 65.62 -18.73 66.23
C LEU A 206 65.47 -17.38 65.51
N ARG A 207 66.29 -16.39 65.86
CA ARG A 207 66.31 -15.08 65.18
C ARG A 207 66.63 -15.21 63.69
N ARG A 208 67.57 -16.09 63.32
CA ARG A 208 67.91 -16.32 61.91
C ARG A 208 66.75 -16.97 61.18
N GLU A 209 66.16 -18.02 61.76
CA GLU A 209 65.02 -18.73 61.17
C GLU A 209 63.81 -17.81 60.95
N ILE A 210 63.47 -16.95 61.92
CA ILE A 210 62.38 -15.99 61.77
C ILE A 210 62.68 -14.98 60.66
N LYS A 211 63.91 -14.47 60.55
CA LYS A 211 64.29 -13.55 59.47
C LYS A 211 64.25 -14.21 58.09
N ASP A 212 64.70 -15.46 58.00
CA ASP A 212 64.65 -16.19 56.74
C ASP A 212 63.20 -16.39 56.28
N ARG A 213 62.27 -16.73 57.21
CA ARG A 213 60.82 -16.79 56.93
C ARG A 213 60.20 -15.44 56.59
N MET A 214 60.59 -14.36 57.28
CA MET A 214 60.09 -13.02 56.95
C MET A 214 60.50 -12.61 55.53
N ASN A 215 61.76 -12.86 55.14
CA ASN A 215 62.20 -12.56 53.76
C ASN A 215 61.44 -13.42 52.73
N GLU A 216 61.16 -14.69 53.03
CA GLU A 216 60.36 -15.57 52.15
C GLU A 216 58.93 -15.02 51.95
N ILE A 217 58.27 -14.57 53.02
CA ILE A 217 56.94 -13.96 52.93
C ILE A 217 57.00 -12.59 52.22
N GLU A 218 58.05 -11.79 52.45
CA GLU A 218 58.25 -10.53 51.72
C GLU A 218 58.37 -10.78 50.20
N ASP A 219 59.14 -11.79 49.80
CA ASP A 219 59.27 -12.20 48.39
C ASP A 219 57.91 -12.69 47.82
N GLU A 220 57.14 -13.51 48.56
CA GLU A 220 55.80 -13.96 48.15
C GLU A 220 54.79 -12.79 48.00
N MET A 221 54.85 -11.80 48.90
CA MET A 221 54.01 -10.61 48.81
C MET A 221 54.37 -9.71 47.62
N ASP A 222 55.66 -9.60 47.28
CA ASP A 222 56.11 -8.88 46.09
C ASP A 222 55.59 -9.55 44.80
N ASP A 223 55.62 -10.88 44.71
CA ASP A 223 55.06 -11.65 43.59
C ASP A 223 53.53 -11.42 43.47
N ILE A 224 52.77 -11.46 44.59
CA ILE A 224 51.33 -11.18 44.59
C ILE A 224 51.02 -9.74 44.14
N MET A 225 51.84 -8.77 44.54
CA MET A 225 51.66 -7.37 44.10
C MET A 225 51.87 -7.22 42.60
N GLU A 226 52.82 -7.95 42.00
CA GLU A 226 53.02 -7.96 40.55
C GLU A 226 51.80 -8.56 39.83
N ASP A 227 51.30 -9.71 40.29
CA ASP A 227 50.10 -10.35 39.73
C ASP A 227 48.84 -9.46 39.85
N LEU A 228 48.66 -8.77 40.98
CA LEU A 228 47.57 -7.80 41.18
C LEU A 228 47.64 -6.63 40.19
N ASP A 229 48.82 -6.08 39.96
CA ASP A 229 49.01 -4.98 39.02
C ASP A 229 48.72 -5.43 37.58
N ASP A 230 49.19 -6.62 37.18
CA ASP A 230 48.90 -7.20 35.87
C ASP A 230 47.40 -7.45 35.67
N ARG A 231 46.72 -8.05 36.65
CA ARG A 231 45.28 -8.34 36.57
C ARG A 231 44.44 -7.06 36.54
N ARG A 232 44.85 -6.01 37.27
CA ARG A 232 44.22 -4.68 37.19
C ARG A 232 44.40 -4.03 35.81
N GLN A 233 45.56 -4.21 35.15
CA GLN A 233 45.74 -3.72 33.79
C GLN A 233 44.83 -4.46 32.80
N GLU A 234 44.67 -5.78 32.95
CA GLU A 234 43.75 -6.56 32.14
C GLU A 234 42.29 -6.12 32.33
N LEU A 235 41.86 -5.94 33.58
CA LEU A 235 40.53 -5.40 33.90
C LEU A 235 40.26 -4.05 33.22
N LEU A 236 41.24 -3.15 33.22
CA LEU A 236 41.15 -1.86 32.54
C LEU A 236 41.04 -2.02 31.02
N ALA A 237 41.79 -2.97 30.44
CA ALA A 237 41.72 -3.24 29.01
C ALA A 237 40.34 -3.78 28.60
N ASP A 238 39.78 -4.71 29.37
CA ASP A 238 38.47 -5.30 29.06
C ASP A 238 37.33 -4.30 29.27
N ARG A 239 37.42 -3.46 30.32
CA ARG A 239 36.47 -2.36 30.51
C ARG A 239 36.48 -1.36 29.36
N ASN A 240 37.66 -1.04 28.81
CA ASN A 240 37.77 -0.19 27.63
C ASN A 240 37.15 -0.85 26.39
N LYS A 241 37.35 -2.15 26.18
CA LYS A 241 36.70 -2.90 25.08
C LYS A 241 35.18 -2.91 25.24
N LEU A 242 34.67 -3.13 26.45
CA LEU A 242 33.24 -3.06 26.76
C LEU A 242 32.66 -1.68 26.44
N ASP A 243 33.36 -0.61 26.80
CA ASP A 243 32.94 0.76 26.48
C ASP A 243 32.96 1.03 24.97
N GLU A 244 33.93 0.50 24.22
CA GLU A 244 33.94 0.57 22.76
C GLU A 244 32.73 -0.13 22.13
N VAL A 245 32.39 -1.34 22.59
CA VAL A 245 31.20 -2.10 22.16
C VAL A 245 29.94 -1.28 22.44
N ARG A 246 29.80 -0.71 23.65
CA ARG A 246 28.65 0.15 24.01
C ARG A 246 28.56 1.42 23.16
N ILE A 247 29.70 2.04 22.83
CA ILE A 247 29.73 3.21 21.95
C ILE A 247 29.30 2.85 20.52
N GLN A 248 29.67 1.66 20.03
CA GLN A 248 29.21 1.17 18.73
C GLN A 248 27.70 0.85 18.76
N ALA A 249 27.24 0.16 19.81
CA ALA A 249 25.84 -0.19 20.03
C ALA A 249 24.92 1.03 20.28
N SER A 250 25.45 2.17 20.74
CA SER A 250 24.68 3.41 20.98
C SER A 250 24.61 4.36 19.78
N LYS A 251 25.50 4.22 18.79
CA LYS A 251 25.43 4.98 17.53
C LYS A 251 24.32 4.45 16.60
N THR A 252 24.02 3.16 16.68
CA THR A 252 23.06 2.47 15.82
C THR A 252 21.58 2.84 16.11
N PRO A 253 21.10 2.99 17.36
CA PRO A 253 19.72 3.35 17.68
C PRO A 253 19.22 4.63 17.04
N ALA A 254 19.99 5.71 17.11
CA ALA A 254 19.59 7.01 16.57
C ALA A 254 19.64 7.05 15.05
N GLN A 255 20.59 6.32 14.44
CA GLN A 255 20.66 6.16 13.00
C GLN A 255 19.49 5.33 12.47
N LEU A 256 19.15 4.24 13.16
CA LEU A 256 18.00 3.39 12.86
C LEU A 256 16.67 4.14 13.00
N ALA A 257 16.47 4.91 14.08
CA ALA A 257 15.25 5.70 14.23
C ALA A 257 15.10 6.74 13.10
N ALA A 258 16.21 7.35 12.69
CA ALA A 258 16.21 8.28 11.56
C ALA A 258 15.99 7.59 10.20
N GLU A 259 16.37 6.33 10.05
CA GLU A 259 16.19 5.54 8.83
C GLU A 259 14.78 4.94 8.76
N ALA A 260 14.28 4.38 9.86
CA ALA A 260 12.89 3.92 10.02
C ALA A 260 11.89 5.06 9.78
N GLN A 261 12.15 6.25 10.34
CA GLN A 261 11.33 7.43 10.07
C GLN A 261 11.32 7.79 8.57
N LYS A 262 12.46 7.73 7.88
CA LYS A 262 12.52 7.98 6.42
C LYS A 262 11.76 6.92 5.63
N ILE A 263 11.85 5.65 6.01
CA ILE A 263 11.12 4.56 5.37
C ILE A 263 9.62 4.74 5.58
N SER A 264 9.18 5.09 6.80
CA SER A 264 7.79 5.39 7.10
C SER A 264 7.26 6.57 6.28
N GLU A 265 8.02 7.67 6.17
CA GLU A 265 7.66 8.83 5.36
C GLU A 265 7.57 8.47 3.87
N ALA A 266 8.50 7.67 3.36
CA ALA A 266 8.50 7.20 1.97
C ALA A 266 7.31 6.28 1.66
N ASN A 267 6.99 5.35 2.55
CA ASN A 267 5.85 4.43 2.41
C ASN A 267 4.52 5.18 2.45
N GLN A 268 4.41 6.20 3.32
CA GLN A 268 3.23 7.06 3.36
C GLN A 268 3.05 7.83 2.05
N GLU A 269 4.14 8.39 1.49
CA GLU A 269 4.09 9.08 0.19
C GLU A 269 3.68 8.13 -0.95
N LYS A 270 4.21 6.89 -0.97
CA LYS A 270 3.80 5.85 -1.93
C LYS A 270 2.31 5.53 -1.80
N TYR A 271 1.81 5.29 -0.59
CA TYR A 271 0.40 4.98 -0.35
C TYR A 271 -0.52 6.09 -0.87
N ASP A 272 -0.18 7.34 -0.58
CA ASP A 272 -0.95 8.49 -1.05
C ASP A 272 -0.90 8.63 -2.59
N ALA A 273 0.24 8.32 -3.22
CA ALA A 273 0.37 8.29 -4.67
C ALA A 273 -0.50 7.20 -5.32
N HIS A 274 -0.51 5.98 -4.77
CA HIS A 274 -1.35 4.88 -5.24
C HIS A 274 -2.84 5.18 -5.10
N LYS A 275 -3.24 5.72 -3.94
CA LYS A 275 -4.62 6.16 -3.68
C LYS A 275 -5.06 7.23 -4.67
N ASN A 276 -4.20 8.20 -4.96
CA ASN A 276 -4.48 9.23 -5.96
C ASN A 276 -4.57 8.66 -7.38
N LYS A 277 -3.73 7.68 -7.75
CA LYS A 277 -3.80 7.00 -9.06
C LYS A 277 -5.09 6.19 -9.21
N ALA A 278 -5.51 5.47 -8.16
CA ALA A 278 -6.74 4.69 -8.15
C ALA A 278 -7.98 5.57 -8.29
N THR A 279 -8.05 6.68 -7.55
CA THR A 279 -9.16 7.65 -7.66
C THR A 279 -9.24 8.30 -9.04
N VAL A 280 -8.11 8.61 -9.67
CA VAL A 280 -8.07 9.10 -11.07
C VAL A 280 -8.55 8.04 -12.07
N LYS A 281 -8.30 6.75 -11.83
CA LYS A 281 -8.77 5.66 -12.70
C LYS A 281 -10.28 5.49 -12.61
N ILE A 282 -10.82 5.44 -11.38
CA ILE A 282 -12.27 5.31 -11.14
C ILE A 282 -13.04 6.46 -11.79
N THR A 283 -12.57 7.69 -11.61
CA THR A 283 -13.23 8.88 -12.21
C THR A 283 -13.22 8.86 -13.74
N LYS A 284 -12.15 8.38 -14.39
CA LYS A 284 -12.11 8.22 -15.85
C LYS A 284 -13.07 7.15 -16.35
N GLU A 285 -13.18 6.02 -15.66
CA GLU A 285 -14.10 4.94 -16.03
C GLU A 285 -15.56 5.39 -15.89
N GLU A 286 -15.90 6.10 -14.80
CA GLU A 286 -17.21 6.73 -14.63
C GLU A 286 -17.54 7.73 -15.74
N GLU A 287 -16.57 8.55 -16.16
CA GLU A 287 -16.75 9.49 -17.28
C GLU A 287 -17.03 8.77 -18.62
N ILE A 288 -16.32 7.67 -18.90
CA ILE A 288 -16.55 6.86 -20.09
C ILE A 288 -17.96 6.27 -20.08
N VAL A 289 -18.41 5.72 -18.95
CA VAL A 289 -19.76 5.15 -18.81
C VAL A 289 -20.83 6.22 -19.01
N LYS A 290 -20.65 7.43 -18.45
CA LYS A 290 -21.57 8.57 -18.67
C LYS A 290 -21.67 8.94 -20.16
N ARG A 291 -20.53 9.04 -20.86
CA ARG A 291 -20.49 9.37 -22.31
C ARG A 291 -21.16 8.30 -23.17
N LEU A 292 -20.92 7.02 -22.89
CA LEU A 292 -21.56 5.92 -23.61
C LEU A 292 -23.09 5.94 -23.40
N THR A 293 -23.53 6.12 -22.16
CA THR A 293 -24.95 6.20 -21.81
C THR A 293 -25.65 7.35 -22.55
N TYR A 294 -25.03 8.54 -22.59
CA TYR A 294 -25.58 9.68 -23.33
C TYR A 294 -25.60 9.44 -24.85
N SER A 295 -24.55 8.83 -25.41
CA SER A 295 -24.49 8.46 -26.83
C SER A 295 -25.63 7.52 -27.22
N ASP A 296 -25.90 6.50 -26.40
CA ASP A 296 -26.98 5.54 -26.64
C ASP A 296 -28.37 6.19 -26.54
N LEU A 297 -28.59 7.03 -25.53
CA LEU A 297 -29.82 7.82 -25.40
C LEU A 297 -30.05 8.72 -26.63
N ARG A 298 -29.00 9.37 -27.13
CA ARG A 298 -29.06 10.22 -28.32
C ARG A 298 -29.36 9.42 -29.59
N SER A 299 -28.71 8.28 -29.77
CA SER A 299 -28.94 7.38 -30.91
C SER A 299 -30.39 6.88 -30.93
N ASN A 300 -30.88 6.42 -29.78
CA ASN A 300 -32.26 5.99 -29.61
C ASN A 300 -33.25 7.12 -29.89
N TYR A 301 -33.00 8.33 -29.37
CA TYR A 301 -33.81 9.51 -29.65
C TYR A 301 -33.90 9.82 -31.15
N LEU A 302 -32.76 9.83 -31.87
CA LEU A 302 -32.72 10.11 -33.31
C LEU A 302 -33.46 9.05 -34.13
N LYS A 303 -33.32 7.77 -33.76
CA LYS A 303 -34.04 6.66 -34.40
C LYS A 303 -35.56 6.83 -34.26
N GLN A 304 -36.03 7.13 -33.05
CA GLN A 304 -37.46 7.34 -32.77
C GLN A 304 -38.00 8.59 -33.47
N LYS A 305 -37.21 9.66 -33.55
CA LYS A 305 -37.56 10.88 -34.28
C LYS A 305 -37.88 10.60 -35.75
N GLY A 306 -37.07 9.75 -36.40
CA GLY A 306 -37.29 9.32 -37.78
C GLY A 306 -38.60 8.54 -37.93
N GLY A 307 -38.86 7.59 -37.02
CA GLY A 307 -40.09 6.79 -36.99
C GLY A 307 -41.36 7.64 -36.82
N ILE A 308 -41.35 8.60 -35.90
CA ILE A 308 -42.49 9.51 -35.69
C ILE A 308 -42.72 10.42 -36.88
N SER A 309 -41.65 10.91 -37.51
CA SER A 309 -41.79 11.77 -38.69
C SER A 309 -42.53 11.03 -39.80
N LEU A 310 -42.20 9.75 -40.02
CA LEU A 310 -42.89 8.90 -40.99
C LEU A 310 -44.36 8.66 -40.63
N LEU A 311 -44.66 8.35 -39.36
CA LEU A 311 -46.03 8.16 -38.90
C LEU A 311 -46.87 9.44 -39.03
N LYS A 312 -46.27 10.61 -38.78
CA LYS A 312 -46.94 11.89 -38.95
C LYS A 312 -47.35 12.11 -40.41
N TYR A 313 -46.51 11.74 -41.37
CA TYR A 313 -46.89 11.78 -42.79
C TYR A 313 -48.08 10.86 -43.09
N ARG A 314 -48.06 9.61 -42.59
CA ARG A 314 -49.18 8.68 -42.75
C ARG A 314 -50.47 9.15 -42.10
N MET A 315 -50.38 9.86 -40.97
CA MET A 315 -51.57 10.44 -40.31
C MET A 315 -52.20 11.57 -41.14
N TYR A 316 -51.42 12.36 -41.87
CA TYR A 316 -51.98 13.37 -42.77
C TYR A 316 -52.79 12.74 -43.91
N ASP A 317 -52.34 11.58 -44.41
CA ASP A 317 -53.10 10.84 -45.44
C ASP A 317 -54.45 10.31 -44.91
N CYS A 318 -54.58 10.17 -43.58
CA CYS A 318 -55.80 9.74 -42.90
C CYS A 318 -56.80 10.88 -42.58
N GLU A 319 -56.44 12.16 -42.78
CA GLU A 319 -57.37 13.28 -42.52
C GLU A 319 -58.49 13.37 -43.58
N ASP A 320 -58.23 12.94 -44.82
CA ASP A 320 -59.15 13.10 -45.94
C ASP A 320 -60.07 11.88 -46.17
N GLU A 321 -59.59 10.65 -45.92
CA GLU A 321 -60.38 9.42 -46.04
C GLU A 321 -60.06 8.43 -44.90
N PRO A 322 -61.03 8.06 -44.05
CA PRO A 322 -60.82 7.10 -42.98
C PRO A 322 -60.69 5.69 -43.56
N LEU A 323 -59.45 5.29 -43.85
CA LEU A 323 -59.10 3.91 -44.18
C LEU A 323 -59.00 3.07 -42.90
N ASP A 324 -59.31 1.78 -42.96
CA ASP A 324 -59.20 0.87 -41.81
C ASP A 324 -57.78 0.87 -41.21
N ASP A 325 -56.75 1.07 -42.05
CA ASP A 325 -55.33 1.19 -41.64
C ASP A 325 -55.04 2.43 -40.77
N CYS A 326 -55.94 3.42 -40.71
CA CYS A 326 -55.73 4.64 -39.94
C CYS A 326 -55.82 4.43 -38.42
N VAL A 327 -56.56 3.41 -37.97
CA VAL A 327 -56.61 3.02 -36.55
C VAL A 327 -55.25 2.52 -36.09
N ASP A 328 -54.65 1.62 -36.88
CA ASP A 328 -53.32 1.07 -36.60
C ASP A 328 -52.25 2.16 -36.61
N VAL A 329 -52.32 3.12 -37.55
CA VAL A 329 -51.40 4.26 -37.61
C VAL A 329 -51.51 5.16 -36.36
N ALA A 330 -52.73 5.38 -35.86
CA ALA A 330 -52.95 6.19 -34.66
C ALA A 330 -52.39 5.50 -33.40
N GLU A 331 -52.61 4.19 -33.25
CA GLU A 331 -52.07 3.39 -32.14
C GLU A 331 -50.53 3.36 -32.17
N ASP A 332 -49.95 3.16 -33.36
CA ASP A 332 -48.51 3.22 -33.58
C ASP A 332 -47.93 4.60 -33.23
N PHE A 333 -48.67 5.67 -33.55
CA PHE A 333 -48.27 7.05 -33.27
C PHE A 333 -48.28 7.34 -31.77
N VAL A 334 -49.30 6.90 -31.03
CA VAL A 334 -49.34 7.04 -29.57
C VAL A 334 -48.19 6.25 -28.94
N THR A 335 -48.04 4.98 -29.32
CA THR A 335 -47.02 4.09 -28.73
C THR A 335 -45.61 4.61 -28.99
N LYS A 336 -45.25 4.89 -30.25
CA LYS A 336 -43.92 5.42 -30.60
C LYS A 336 -43.74 6.86 -30.13
N GLY A 337 -44.81 7.65 -30.09
CA GLY A 337 -44.89 9.00 -29.52
C GLY A 337 -44.46 9.02 -28.06
N ASN A 338 -45.05 8.15 -27.23
CA ASN A 338 -44.73 8.03 -25.82
C ASN A 338 -43.26 7.66 -25.60
N VAL A 339 -42.75 6.67 -26.34
CA VAL A 339 -41.34 6.24 -26.28
C VAL A 339 -40.40 7.39 -26.67
N PHE A 340 -40.70 8.13 -27.73
CA PHE A 340 -39.88 9.27 -28.15
C PHE A 340 -39.83 10.39 -27.12
N VAL A 341 -40.98 10.73 -26.54
CA VAL A 341 -41.08 11.79 -25.54
C VAL A 341 -40.32 11.40 -24.27
N LYS A 342 -40.42 10.14 -23.84
CA LYS A 342 -39.67 9.58 -22.71
C LYS A 342 -38.15 9.65 -22.94
N ASN A 343 -37.68 9.11 -24.06
CA ASN A 343 -36.26 9.13 -24.42
C ASN A 343 -35.72 10.57 -24.57
N GLY A 344 -36.55 11.48 -25.09
CA GLY A 344 -36.21 12.90 -25.18
C GLY A 344 -36.01 13.55 -23.82
N ALA A 345 -36.90 13.28 -22.85
CA ALA A 345 -36.77 13.78 -21.48
C ALA A 345 -35.52 13.23 -20.79
N GLU A 346 -35.26 11.91 -20.91
CA GLU A 346 -34.09 11.25 -20.33
C GLU A 346 -32.77 11.81 -20.89
N MET A 347 -32.69 12.01 -22.21
CA MET A 347 -31.52 12.62 -22.85
C MET A 347 -31.26 14.04 -22.34
N ILE A 348 -32.31 14.85 -22.16
CA ILE A 348 -32.17 16.22 -21.65
C ILE A 348 -31.71 16.23 -20.19
N ILE A 349 -32.28 15.35 -19.36
CA ILE A 349 -31.85 15.21 -17.95
C ILE A 349 -30.39 14.79 -17.88
N ALA A 350 -29.96 13.82 -18.68
CA ALA A 350 -28.57 13.37 -18.74
C ALA A 350 -27.62 14.51 -19.12
N HIS A 351 -27.98 15.31 -20.13
CA HIS A 351 -27.17 16.46 -20.53
C HIS A 351 -27.11 17.57 -19.46
N LEU A 352 -28.21 17.80 -18.74
CA LEU A 352 -28.22 18.75 -17.62
C LEU A 352 -27.33 18.30 -16.46
N PHE A 353 -27.29 17.00 -16.16
CA PHE A 353 -26.37 16.44 -15.17
C PHE A 353 -24.91 16.55 -15.61
N GLU A 354 -24.61 16.27 -16.88
CA GLU A 354 -23.27 16.45 -17.45
C GLU A 354 -22.80 17.90 -17.30
N LEU A 355 -23.64 18.88 -17.66
CA LEU A 355 -23.33 20.30 -17.49
C LEU A 355 -23.11 20.69 -16.02
N ARG A 356 -23.91 20.14 -15.10
CA ARG A 356 -23.74 20.39 -13.66
C ARG A 356 -22.39 19.87 -13.18
N ASP A 357 -22.05 18.62 -13.52
CA ASP A 357 -20.82 17.97 -13.09
C ASP A 357 -19.58 18.71 -13.66
N GLU A 358 -19.63 19.15 -14.93
CA GLU A 358 -18.59 19.99 -15.53
C GLU A 358 -18.41 21.31 -14.74
N LEU A 359 -19.51 21.99 -14.41
CA LEU A 359 -19.49 23.24 -13.65
C LEU A 359 -18.99 23.05 -12.21
N GLU A 360 -19.31 21.92 -11.57
CA GLU A 360 -18.83 21.57 -10.22
C GLU A 360 -17.30 21.41 -10.17
N SER A 361 -16.67 21.02 -11.27
CA SER A 361 -15.21 20.92 -11.36
C SER A 361 -14.51 22.25 -11.65
N GLU A 362 -15.22 23.25 -12.17
CA GLU A 362 -14.64 24.54 -12.57
C GLU A 362 -14.67 25.57 -11.44
N ASP A 363 -13.62 26.41 -11.37
CA ASP A 363 -13.56 27.59 -10.51
C ASP A 363 -13.92 28.85 -11.32
N ILE A 364 -15.22 29.15 -11.34
CA ILE A 364 -15.82 30.27 -12.06
C ILE A 364 -16.62 31.16 -11.11
N SER A 365 -16.55 32.47 -11.33
CA SER A 365 -17.38 33.42 -10.59
C SER A 365 -18.87 33.20 -10.92
N GLY A 366 -19.72 33.15 -9.89
CA GLY A 366 -21.16 32.93 -10.04
C GLY A 366 -21.57 31.46 -10.23
N LYS A 367 -20.65 30.50 -10.01
CA LYS A 367 -20.90 29.05 -10.08
C LYS A 367 -22.18 28.61 -9.37
N ASP A 368 -22.37 29.04 -8.12
CA ASP A 368 -23.50 28.58 -7.30
C ASP A 368 -24.85 29.00 -7.88
N GLU A 369 -24.95 30.20 -8.46
CA GLU A 369 -26.17 30.67 -9.10
C GLU A 369 -26.50 29.83 -10.34
N ILE A 370 -25.47 29.46 -11.11
CA ILE A 370 -25.59 28.62 -12.30
C ILE A 370 -26.00 27.21 -11.92
N LEU A 371 -25.35 26.60 -10.93
CA LEU A 371 -25.68 25.26 -10.42
C LEU A 371 -27.11 25.22 -9.88
N MET A 372 -27.54 26.26 -9.15
CA MET A 372 -28.93 26.38 -8.67
C MET A 372 -29.93 26.39 -9.85
N LYS A 373 -29.67 27.17 -10.90
CA LYS A 373 -30.52 27.20 -12.10
C LYS A 373 -30.58 25.83 -12.79
N ILE A 374 -29.45 25.14 -12.94
CA ILE A 374 -29.40 23.80 -13.56
C ILE A 374 -30.19 22.78 -12.71
N ASN A 375 -30.00 22.77 -11.39
CA ASN A 375 -30.74 21.90 -10.47
C ASN A 375 -32.25 22.17 -10.51
N GLU A 376 -32.67 23.44 -10.63
CA GLU A 376 -34.07 23.80 -10.83
C GLU A 376 -34.62 23.21 -12.14
N LYS A 377 -33.84 23.25 -13.23
CA LYS A 377 -34.25 22.64 -14.52
C LYS A 377 -34.32 21.12 -14.45
N ILE A 378 -33.35 20.47 -13.80
CA ILE A 378 -33.35 19.02 -13.58
C ILE A 378 -34.64 18.63 -12.86
N THR A 379 -34.98 19.33 -11.78
CA THR A 379 -36.22 19.11 -11.02
C THR A 379 -37.46 19.27 -11.91
N LYS A 380 -37.56 20.37 -12.68
CA LYS A 380 -38.67 20.60 -13.61
C LYS A 380 -38.78 19.51 -14.68
N MET A 381 -37.66 19.00 -15.18
CA MET A 381 -37.64 17.94 -16.19
C MET A 381 -37.98 16.58 -15.59
N GLN A 382 -37.60 16.30 -14.34
CA GLN A 382 -38.02 15.09 -13.61
C GLN A 382 -39.53 15.08 -13.40
N VAL A 383 -40.14 16.20 -13.00
CA VAL A 383 -41.60 16.34 -12.91
C VAL A 383 -42.29 16.11 -14.26
N ALA A 384 -41.73 16.66 -15.34
CA ALA A 384 -42.24 16.39 -16.69
C ALA A 384 -42.10 14.91 -17.08
N ARG A 385 -41.00 14.26 -16.69
CA ARG A 385 -40.76 12.81 -16.91
C ARG A 385 -41.78 11.95 -16.18
N GLU A 386 -42.15 12.29 -14.96
CA GLU A 386 -43.19 11.56 -14.21
C GLU A 386 -44.54 11.61 -14.93
N SER A 387 -44.90 12.78 -15.47
CA SER A 387 -46.12 12.94 -16.29
C SER A 387 -46.07 12.14 -17.61
N ILE A 388 -44.88 11.82 -18.11
CA ILE A 388 -44.70 10.98 -19.30
C ILE A 388 -44.75 9.51 -18.93
N ASN A 389 -44.21 9.13 -17.78
CA ASN A 389 -44.23 7.75 -17.31
C ASN A 389 -45.65 7.26 -16.98
N SER A 390 -46.60 8.17 -16.76
CA SER A 390 -48.02 7.82 -16.65
C SER A 390 -48.70 7.55 -17.99
N LEU A 391 -48.05 7.82 -19.14
CA LEU A 391 -48.59 7.49 -20.46
C LEU A 391 -48.43 5.99 -20.74
N ASN A 392 -49.47 5.38 -21.27
CA ASN A 392 -49.56 3.97 -21.64
C ASN A 392 -50.18 3.82 -23.05
N SER A 393 -50.49 2.60 -23.47
CA SER A 393 -51.13 2.32 -24.77
C SER A 393 -52.52 2.94 -24.90
N ASP A 394 -53.20 3.19 -23.79
CA ASP A 394 -54.57 3.72 -23.75
C ASP A 394 -54.60 5.25 -23.74
N SER A 395 -53.43 5.90 -23.72
CA SER A 395 -53.32 7.35 -23.70
C SER A 395 -53.79 7.95 -25.03
N THR A 396 -54.52 9.05 -24.93
CA THR A 396 -55.00 9.78 -26.11
C THR A 396 -53.86 10.53 -26.79
N PRO A 397 -53.94 10.78 -28.11
CA PRO A 397 -52.99 11.63 -28.82
C PRO A 397 -52.83 13.03 -28.18
N GLU A 398 -53.91 13.58 -27.61
CA GLU A 398 -53.90 14.83 -26.86
C GLU A 398 -53.03 14.77 -25.60
N GLU A 399 -53.12 13.70 -24.81
CA GLU A 399 -52.31 13.50 -23.60
C GLU A 399 -50.82 13.37 -23.94
N THR A 400 -50.47 12.56 -24.95
CA THR A 400 -49.09 12.44 -25.46
C THR A 400 -48.58 13.78 -25.96
N SER A 401 -49.41 14.54 -26.68
CA SER A 401 -49.07 15.88 -27.20
C SER A 401 -48.84 16.89 -26.07
N LEU A 402 -49.67 16.85 -25.02
CA LEU A 402 -49.53 17.72 -23.86
C LEU A 402 -48.24 17.43 -23.08
N ALA A 403 -47.93 16.16 -22.86
CA ALA A 403 -46.67 15.74 -22.23
C ALA A 403 -45.44 16.16 -23.08
N ALA A 404 -45.51 15.96 -24.40
CA ALA A 404 -44.45 16.40 -25.32
C ALA A 404 -44.26 17.94 -25.29
N ARG A 405 -45.34 18.71 -25.20
CA ARG A 405 -45.29 20.17 -25.06
C ARG A 405 -44.67 20.59 -23.74
N SER A 406 -44.96 19.89 -22.65
CA SER A 406 -44.35 20.15 -21.33
C SER A 406 -42.82 20.01 -21.40
N VAL A 407 -42.30 18.87 -21.87
CA VAL A 407 -40.86 18.65 -22.05
C VAL A 407 -40.25 19.68 -22.98
N ARG A 408 -40.89 19.96 -24.13
CA ARG A 408 -40.38 20.95 -25.08
C ARG A 408 -40.30 22.35 -24.48
N THR A 409 -41.26 22.72 -23.64
CA THR A 409 -41.31 24.03 -22.98
C THR A 409 -40.21 24.15 -21.94
N VAL A 410 -40.07 23.14 -21.06
CA VAL A 410 -38.99 23.07 -20.07
C VAL A 410 -37.64 23.12 -20.79
N TRP A 411 -37.46 22.33 -21.85
CA TRP A 411 -36.21 22.32 -22.61
C TRP A 411 -35.90 23.63 -23.31
N ARG A 412 -36.88 24.23 -23.99
CA ARG A 412 -36.66 25.51 -24.70
C ARG A 412 -36.22 26.60 -23.72
N ASN A 413 -36.87 26.68 -22.57
CA ASN A 413 -36.52 27.65 -21.53
C ASN A 413 -35.14 27.35 -20.93
N SER A 414 -34.85 26.07 -20.70
CA SER A 414 -33.53 25.64 -20.20
C SER A 414 -32.41 25.90 -21.20
N LYS A 415 -32.63 25.66 -22.49
CA LYS A 415 -31.62 25.76 -23.53
C LYS A 415 -31.06 27.18 -23.67
N LEU A 416 -31.90 28.20 -23.60
CA LEU A 416 -31.45 29.59 -23.70
C LEU A 416 -30.55 29.98 -22.52
N GLU A 417 -30.96 29.59 -21.32
CA GLU A 417 -30.20 29.85 -20.09
C GLU A 417 -28.89 29.05 -20.06
N ILE A 418 -28.91 27.78 -20.48
CA ILE A 418 -27.70 26.96 -20.65
C ILE A 418 -26.75 27.60 -21.66
N GLN A 419 -27.25 28.02 -22.82
CA GLN A 419 -26.41 28.67 -23.84
C GLN A 419 -25.75 29.95 -23.31
N GLU A 420 -26.48 30.75 -22.54
CA GLU A 420 -25.93 31.94 -21.90
C GLU A 420 -24.82 31.59 -20.90
N VAL A 421 -25.03 30.56 -20.09
CA VAL A 421 -24.04 30.02 -19.14
C VAL A 421 -22.80 29.50 -19.85
N THR A 422 -22.98 28.65 -20.87
CA THR A 422 -21.87 28.10 -21.65
C THR A 422 -21.08 29.21 -22.34
N LEU A 423 -21.75 30.24 -22.85
CA LEU A 423 -21.10 31.41 -23.45
C LEU A 423 -20.28 32.18 -22.40
N ARG A 424 -20.85 32.50 -21.24
CA ARG A 424 -20.09 33.15 -20.14
C ARG A 424 -18.87 32.35 -19.74
N ASN A 425 -19.00 31.03 -19.59
CA ASN A 425 -17.87 30.16 -19.25
C ASN A 425 -16.79 30.19 -20.34
N SER A 426 -17.19 30.12 -21.61
CA SER A 426 -16.23 30.20 -22.72
C SER A 426 -15.50 31.54 -22.76
N MET A 427 -16.17 32.64 -22.42
CA MET A 427 -15.56 33.97 -22.31
C MET A 427 -14.59 34.05 -21.12
N ASN A 428 -14.99 33.57 -19.94
CA ASN A 428 -14.13 33.55 -18.76
C ASN A 428 -12.87 32.69 -18.99
N LYS A 429 -13.00 31.53 -19.65
CA LYS A 429 -11.86 30.70 -20.05
C LYS A 429 -10.94 31.44 -21.02
N ALA A 430 -11.49 32.13 -22.01
CA ALA A 430 -10.71 32.92 -22.95
C ALA A 430 -9.97 34.09 -22.25
N GLU A 431 -10.61 34.77 -21.31
CA GLU A 431 -9.99 35.81 -20.49
C GLU A 431 -8.83 35.27 -19.64
N LYS A 432 -9.01 34.11 -18.98
CA LYS A 432 -7.93 33.45 -18.20
C LYS A 432 -6.74 33.03 -19.07
N VAL A 433 -6.94 32.69 -20.34
CA VAL A 433 -5.85 32.34 -21.26
C VAL A 433 -5.12 33.58 -21.80
N LEU A 434 -5.80 34.73 -21.82
CA LEU A 434 -5.23 36.00 -22.30
C LEU A 434 -4.53 36.82 -21.21
N ALA A 435 -4.88 36.60 -19.93
CA ALA A 435 -4.20 37.17 -18.76
C ALA A 435 -2.95 36.36 -18.41
#